data_AF-A0A243S601-F1
#
_entry.id   AF-A0A243S601-F1
#
_cell.length_a   1.000
_cell.length_b   1.000
_cell.length_c   1.000
_cell.angle_alpha   90.00
_cell.angle_beta   90.00
_cell.angle_gamma   90.00
#
_symmetry.space_group_name_H-M   'P 1'
#
loop_
_entity.id
_entity.type
_entity.pdbx_description
1 polymer ?
#
loop_
_entity_poly.entity_id
_entity_poly.type
_entity_poly.pdbx_seq_one_letter_code
_entity_poly.pdbx_strand_id
1 'polypeptide(L)'
;MRDDFADLARHALRDAGYSMKAAARAINYDPAYLSRVLNGKQQPSLKLAISLDDLLGTGGALAGTLLNPDEASRVSRSAANPSRLDSGTVDALAGVLAAYRRLDDTLRPKSVIPATLTQMNEVIRLLKGARGPQRERLAEVASEYVQFGGWLLAQDRRDAKAVQLLNQAVELADEVGNGTLAAQALNFRGYLARQQGRPEGVARWYTAAAFTPGAHPAQRLGDMLQAAAGLAELGQRDDALTLVENAERLTDTAAAIPPPETAYWLTPEFNRLNMGLANLGLARYADAVDHISAGLEGLPEDLKDAPWTWEHRNALKRALAAR
;
A
#
# COMPACT_ATOMS: atom_id res chain seq x y z
N MET A 1 12.18 19.79 -0.92
CA MET A 1 11.22 18.73 -1.32
C MET A 1 10.59 19.17 -2.64
N ARG A 2 10.56 18.29 -3.64
CA ARG A 2 9.98 18.62 -4.95
C ARG A 2 8.46 18.45 -4.86
N ASP A 3 7.72 19.33 -5.53
CA ASP A 3 6.29 19.13 -5.73
C ASP A 3 6.10 18.08 -6.84
N ASP A 4 5.69 16.87 -6.43
CA ASP A 4 5.50 15.73 -7.33
C ASP A 4 4.09 15.67 -7.94
N PHE A 5 3.20 16.61 -7.57
CA PHE A 5 1.86 16.73 -8.12
C PHE A 5 1.87 16.75 -9.64
N ALA A 6 2.77 17.55 -10.24
CA ALA A 6 2.85 17.71 -11.68
C ALA A 6 3.17 16.39 -12.40
N ASP A 7 4.03 15.56 -11.82
CA ASP A 7 4.41 14.28 -12.40
C ASP A 7 3.29 13.24 -12.22
N LEU A 8 2.65 13.20 -11.05
CA LEU A 8 1.49 12.35 -10.76
C LEU A 8 0.30 12.67 -11.67
N ALA A 9 -0.10 13.94 -11.74
CA ALA A 9 -1.23 14.39 -12.56
C ALA A 9 -0.98 14.14 -14.06
N ARG A 10 0.26 14.34 -14.54
CA ARG A 10 0.60 14.08 -15.94
C ARG A 10 0.49 12.60 -16.29
N HIS A 11 0.99 11.71 -15.41
CA HIS A 11 0.87 10.28 -15.63
C HIS A 11 -0.58 9.80 -15.54
N ALA A 12 -1.34 10.27 -14.54
CA ALA A 12 -2.75 9.95 -14.38
C ALA A 12 -3.59 10.35 -15.62
N LEU A 13 -3.41 11.57 -16.13
CA LEU A 13 -4.08 12.03 -17.35
C LEU A 13 -3.74 11.17 -18.57
N ARG A 14 -2.46 10.82 -18.74
CA ARG A 14 -2.02 9.96 -19.85
C ARG A 14 -2.66 8.58 -19.77
N ASP A 15 -2.67 7.99 -18.59
CA ASP A 15 -3.23 6.65 -18.36
C ASP A 15 -4.75 6.63 -18.55
N ALA A 16 -5.43 7.73 -18.25
CA ALA A 16 -6.85 7.95 -18.54
C ALA A 16 -7.12 8.37 -20.01
N GLY A 17 -6.10 8.41 -20.87
CA GLY A 17 -6.25 8.72 -22.30
C GLY A 17 -6.43 10.21 -22.63
N TYR A 18 -6.25 11.11 -21.66
CA TYR A 18 -6.36 12.55 -21.89
C TYR A 18 -5.08 13.12 -22.47
N SER A 19 -5.21 13.85 -23.59
CA SER A 19 -4.20 14.86 -23.93
C SER A 19 -4.33 16.06 -22.99
N MET A 20 -3.24 16.79 -22.79
CA MET A 20 -3.25 18.00 -21.95
C MET A 20 -4.28 19.05 -22.41
N LYS A 21 -4.47 19.20 -23.73
CA LYS A 21 -5.49 20.12 -24.27
C LYS A 21 -6.91 19.61 -24.00
N ALA A 22 -7.14 18.30 -24.12
CA ALA A 22 -8.44 17.69 -23.84
C ALA A 22 -8.78 17.79 -22.35
N ALA A 23 -7.80 17.52 -21.47
CA ALA A 23 -7.93 17.70 -20.03
C ALA A 23 -8.30 19.15 -19.69
N ALA A 24 -7.52 20.12 -20.15
CA ALA A 24 -7.78 21.56 -19.92
C ALA A 24 -9.21 21.97 -20.32
N ARG A 25 -9.68 21.49 -21.47
CA ARG A 25 -11.06 21.72 -21.92
C ARG A 25 -12.09 21.06 -21.01
N ALA A 26 -11.86 19.82 -20.58
CA ALA A 26 -12.78 19.09 -19.72
C ALA A 26 -12.96 19.76 -18.34
N ILE A 27 -11.88 20.32 -17.77
CA ILE A 27 -11.91 21.01 -16.47
C ILE A 27 -12.11 22.53 -16.58
N ASN A 28 -12.36 23.06 -17.79
CA ASN A 28 -12.53 24.49 -18.05
C ASN A 28 -11.35 25.38 -17.59
N TYR A 29 -10.12 24.93 -17.82
CA TYR A 29 -8.90 25.69 -17.57
C TYR A 29 -8.21 26.12 -18.86
N ASP A 30 -7.45 27.22 -18.80
CA ASP A 30 -6.57 27.63 -19.88
C ASP A 30 -5.48 26.55 -20.15
N PRO A 31 -5.33 26.07 -21.40
CA PRO A 31 -4.33 25.04 -21.72
C PRO A 31 -2.89 25.47 -21.44
N ALA A 32 -2.56 26.77 -21.54
CA ALA A 32 -1.21 27.24 -21.25
C ALA A 32 -0.93 27.28 -19.74
N TYR A 33 -1.92 27.59 -18.91
CA TYR A 33 -1.85 27.43 -17.46
C TYR A 33 -1.65 25.97 -17.06
N LEU A 34 -2.50 25.05 -17.54
CA LEU A 34 -2.37 23.63 -17.23
C LEU A 34 -1.00 23.10 -17.66
N SER A 35 -0.51 23.51 -18.84
CA SER A 35 0.83 23.15 -19.32
C SER A 35 1.94 23.64 -18.40
N ARG A 36 1.90 24.88 -17.92
CA ARG A 36 2.92 25.38 -16.99
C ARG A 36 2.92 24.59 -15.69
N VAL A 37 1.75 24.29 -15.13
CA VAL A 37 1.62 23.49 -13.91
C VAL A 37 2.14 22.07 -14.12
N LEU A 38 1.63 21.36 -15.13
CA LEU A 38 2.04 19.97 -15.41
C LEU A 38 3.48 19.84 -15.92
N ASN A 39 4.21 20.94 -16.14
CA ASN A 39 5.64 20.92 -16.43
C ASN A 39 6.49 21.48 -15.26
N GLY A 40 5.89 21.68 -14.08
CA GLY A 40 6.56 22.19 -12.88
C GLY A 40 7.03 23.65 -13.00
N LYS A 41 6.53 24.40 -13.99
CA LYS A 41 6.88 25.82 -14.21
C LYS A 41 6.02 26.78 -13.39
N GLN A 42 4.93 26.27 -12.81
CA GLN A 42 4.04 27.04 -11.94
C GLN A 42 3.41 26.11 -10.90
N GLN A 43 3.23 26.61 -9.68
CA GLN A 43 2.56 25.87 -8.61
C GLN A 43 1.07 25.66 -8.93
N PRO A 44 0.54 24.44 -8.71
CA PRO A 44 -0.89 24.18 -8.86
C PRO A 44 -1.69 24.98 -7.83
N SER A 45 -2.91 25.37 -8.20
CA SER A 45 -3.89 25.82 -7.20
C SER A 45 -4.64 24.60 -6.65
N LEU A 46 -5.10 24.67 -5.40
CA LEU A 46 -5.95 23.62 -4.81
C LEU A 46 -7.19 23.36 -5.67
N LYS A 47 -7.79 24.42 -6.24
CA LYS A 47 -8.94 24.30 -7.14
C LYS A 47 -8.62 23.48 -8.39
N LEU A 48 -7.43 23.68 -8.98
CA LEU A 48 -7.00 22.90 -10.14
C LEU A 48 -6.81 21.42 -9.75
N ALA A 49 -6.20 21.15 -8.60
CA ALA A 49 -6.01 19.79 -8.11
C ALA A 49 -7.34 19.07 -7.91
N ILE A 50 -8.31 19.71 -7.24
CA ILE A 50 -9.67 19.18 -7.07
C ILE A 50 -10.34 18.91 -8.42
N SER A 51 -10.22 19.84 -9.38
CA SER A 51 -10.81 19.61 -10.71
C SER A 51 -10.16 18.44 -11.46
N LEU A 52 -8.87 18.18 -11.25
CA LEU A 52 -8.19 17.01 -11.79
C LEU A 52 -8.61 15.74 -11.04
N ASP A 53 -8.81 15.81 -9.72
CA ASP A 53 -9.35 14.70 -8.94
C ASP A 53 -10.74 14.29 -9.44
N ASP A 54 -11.63 15.25 -9.67
CA ASP A 54 -12.97 15.00 -10.21
C ASP A 54 -12.92 14.39 -11.62
N LEU A 55 -12.01 14.87 -12.48
CA LEU A 55 -11.84 14.36 -13.84
C LEU A 55 -11.31 12.92 -13.85
N LEU A 56 -10.40 12.60 -12.94
CA LEU A 56 -9.67 11.33 -12.90
C LEU A 56 -10.31 10.31 -11.96
N GLY A 57 -11.28 10.71 -11.15
CA GLY A 57 -11.90 9.85 -10.15
C GLY A 57 -10.95 9.50 -8.99
N THR A 58 -9.98 10.36 -8.67
CA THR A 58 -8.97 10.09 -7.63
C THR A 58 -9.39 10.53 -6.22
N GLY A 59 -10.63 10.97 -6.03
CA GLY A 59 -11.24 11.15 -4.71
C GLY A 59 -10.55 12.18 -3.80
N GLY A 60 -9.88 13.18 -4.37
CA GLY A 60 -9.12 14.19 -3.63
C GLY A 60 -7.67 13.79 -3.34
N ALA A 61 -7.23 12.61 -3.77
CA ALA A 61 -5.89 12.13 -3.50
C ALA A 61 -4.79 12.96 -4.19
N LEU A 62 -5.03 13.53 -5.38
CA LEU A 62 -4.08 14.44 -6.03
C LEU A 62 -3.96 15.75 -5.23
N ALA A 63 -5.09 16.35 -4.83
CA ALA A 63 -5.10 17.52 -3.94
C ALA A 63 -4.40 17.23 -2.61
N GLY A 64 -4.57 16.03 -2.04
CA GLY A 64 -3.90 15.59 -0.81
C GLY A 64 -2.38 15.51 -0.89
N THR A 65 -1.80 15.47 -2.10
CA THR A 65 -0.34 15.53 -2.28
C THR A 65 0.22 16.94 -2.17
N LEU A 66 -0.63 17.96 -2.23
CA LEU A 66 -0.21 19.35 -2.13
C LEU A 66 -0.04 19.76 -0.67
N LEU A 67 1.12 20.33 -0.37
CA LEU A 67 1.36 21.03 0.88
C LEU A 67 0.79 22.43 0.79
N ASN A 68 0.07 22.87 1.83
CA ASN A 68 -0.30 24.28 1.94
C ASN A 68 0.98 25.14 2.14
N PRO A 69 0.91 26.48 1.93
CA PRO A 69 2.10 27.33 2.01
C PRO A 69 2.87 27.25 3.34
N ASP A 70 2.17 27.04 4.45
CA ASP A 70 2.76 26.94 5.78
C ASP A 70 3.47 25.60 5.97
N GLU A 71 2.84 24.50 5.54
CA GLU A 71 3.43 23.15 5.52
C GLU A 71 4.66 23.10 4.61
N ALA A 72 4.56 23.63 3.39
CA ALA A 72 5.69 23.70 2.45
C ALA A 72 6.87 24.48 3.05
N SER A 73 6.56 25.60 3.73
CA SER A 73 7.57 26.39 4.44
C SER A 73 8.18 25.64 5.62
N ARG A 74 7.38 24.90 6.41
CA ARG A 74 7.86 24.04 7.51
C ARG A 74 8.79 22.96 7.00
N VAL A 75 8.33 22.18 6.03
CA VAL A 75 9.09 21.11 5.38
C VAL A 75 10.40 21.65 4.81
N SER A 76 10.39 22.81 4.15
CA SER A 76 11.61 23.43 3.64
C SER A 76 12.59 23.83 4.76
N ARG A 77 12.09 24.37 5.88
CA ARG A 77 12.94 24.72 7.03
C ARG A 77 13.55 23.47 7.68
N SER A 78 12.76 22.42 7.87
CA SER A 78 13.25 21.16 8.43
C SER A 78 14.21 20.45 7.49
N ALA A 79 14.03 20.53 6.16
CA ALA A 79 15.01 20.03 5.21
C ALA A 79 16.35 20.77 5.29
N ALA A 80 16.34 22.09 5.55
CA ALA A 80 17.55 22.89 5.73
C ALA A 80 18.22 22.67 7.10
N ASN A 81 17.45 22.37 8.14
CA ASN A 81 17.96 22.05 9.48
C ASN A 81 17.24 20.84 10.10
N PRO A 82 17.58 19.61 9.66
CA PRO A 82 16.90 18.39 10.11
C PRO A 82 16.95 18.17 11.62
N SER A 83 18.02 18.65 12.29
CA SER A 83 18.18 18.53 13.73
C SER A 83 17.13 19.30 14.55
N ARG A 84 16.40 20.23 13.92
CA ARG A 84 15.30 21.02 14.50
C ARG A 84 13.94 20.66 13.89
N LEU A 85 13.78 19.40 13.47
CA LEU A 85 12.52 18.86 12.98
C LEU A 85 11.36 19.16 13.96
N ASP A 86 10.27 19.70 13.44
CA ASP A 86 9.04 19.92 14.20
C ASP A 86 7.99 18.83 13.91
N SER A 87 7.01 18.69 14.80
CA SER A 87 5.95 17.68 14.66
C SER A 87 5.11 17.91 13.40
N GLY A 88 4.81 19.17 13.06
CA GLY A 88 3.99 19.51 11.89
C GLY A 88 4.62 19.09 10.56
N THR A 89 5.96 19.05 10.49
CA THR A 89 6.67 18.51 9.33
C THR A 89 6.47 17.00 9.20
N VAL A 90 6.51 16.27 10.33
CA VAL A 90 6.24 14.82 10.34
C VAL A 90 4.79 14.56 9.92
N ASP A 91 3.84 15.33 10.45
CA ASP A 91 2.41 15.20 10.15
C ASP A 91 2.13 15.49 8.66
N ALA A 92 2.76 16.52 8.09
CA ALA A 92 2.64 16.85 6.67
C ALA A 92 3.18 15.72 5.76
N LEU A 93 4.34 15.13 6.13
CA LEU A 93 4.94 14.02 5.36
C LEU A 93 4.08 12.75 5.42
N ALA A 94 3.48 12.47 6.58
CA ALA A 94 2.52 11.38 6.75
C ALA A 94 1.26 11.61 5.91
N GLY A 95 0.74 12.85 5.88
CA GLY A 95 -0.42 13.22 5.05
C GLY A 95 -0.17 12.99 3.55
N VAL A 96 1.00 13.39 3.04
CA VAL A 96 1.39 13.12 1.64
C VAL A 96 1.47 11.62 1.36
N LEU A 97 1.97 10.82 2.30
CA LEU A 97 2.02 9.37 2.14
C LEU A 97 0.63 8.74 2.08
N ALA A 98 -0.29 9.19 2.95
CA ALA A 98 -1.67 8.76 2.93
C ALA A 98 -2.35 9.08 1.58
N ALA A 99 -2.08 10.27 1.02
CA ALA A 99 -2.55 10.64 -0.31
C ALA A 99 -1.97 9.73 -1.41
N TYR A 100 -0.68 9.37 -1.35
CA TYR A 100 -0.09 8.43 -2.31
C TYR A 100 -0.69 7.03 -2.24
N ARG A 101 -1.04 6.54 -1.05
CA ARG A 101 -1.74 5.26 -0.90
C ARG A 101 -3.11 5.29 -1.58
N ARG A 102 -3.87 6.38 -1.42
CA ARG A 102 -5.15 6.57 -2.14
C ARG A 102 -4.99 6.67 -3.66
N LEU A 103 -3.87 7.21 -4.14
CA LEU A 103 -3.55 7.20 -5.56
C LEU A 103 -3.23 5.79 -6.07
N ASP A 104 -2.63 4.91 -5.25
CA ASP A 104 -2.41 3.49 -5.63
C ASP A 104 -3.72 2.71 -5.79
N ASP A 105 -4.75 3.06 -5.02
CA ASP A 105 -6.07 2.43 -5.11
C ASP A 105 -6.76 2.70 -6.47
N THR A 106 -6.39 3.79 -7.15
CA THR A 106 -7.09 4.30 -8.35
C THR A 106 -6.22 4.33 -9.61
N LEU A 107 -4.93 4.62 -9.48
CA LEU A 107 -3.99 4.76 -10.58
C LEU A 107 -3.14 3.50 -10.77
N ARG A 108 -2.50 3.40 -11.94
CA ARG A 108 -1.55 2.33 -12.20
C ARG A 108 -0.29 2.52 -11.35
N PRO A 109 0.30 1.46 -10.75
CA PRO A 109 1.52 1.59 -9.94
C PRO A 109 2.67 2.33 -10.65
N LYS A 110 2.88 2.07 -11.95
CA LYS A 110 3.90 2.75 -12.79
C LYS A 110 3.81 4.28 -12.76
N SER A 111 2.64 4.83 -12.54
CA SER A 111 2.37 6.26 -12.56
C SER A 111 2.69 6.93 -11.22
N VAL A 112 2.62 6.17 -10.12
CA VAL A 112 2.88 6.63 -8.76
C VAL A 112 4.35 6.39 -8.34
N ILE A 113 4.98 5.31 -8.83
CA ILE A 113 6.35 4.90 -8.48
C ILE A 113 7.38 6.05 -8.50
N PRO A 114 7.50 6.87 -9.56
CA PRO A 114 8.54 7.91 -9.62
C PRO A 114 8.44 8.91 -8.46
N ALA A 115 7.23 9.41 -8.20
CA ALA A 115 6.95 10.36 -7.13
C ALA A 115 7.21 9.75 -5.75
N THR A 116 6.71 8.53 -5.51
CA THR A 116 6.94 7.79 -4.26
C THR A 116 8.42 7.61 -3.96
N LEU A 117 9.21 7.15 -4.94
CA LEU A 117 10.63 6.94 -4.72
C LEU A 117 11.39 8.26 -4.49
N THR A 118 10.97 9.35 -5.12
CA THR A 118 11.53 10.68 -4.85
C THR A 118 11.24 11.13 -3.43
N GLN A 119 9.97 11.12 -2.99
CA GLN A 119 9.62 11.49 -1.61
C GLN A 119 10.28 10.59 -0.57
N MET A 120 10.26 9.28 -0.78
CA MET A 120 10.92 8.30 0.09
C MET A 120 12.39 8.66 0.31
N ASN A 121 13.13 8.99 -0.75
CA ASN A 121 14.55 9.37 -0.63
C ASN A 121 14.75 10.68 0.13
N GLU A 122 13.84 11.66 -0.02
CA GLU A 122 13.89 12.92 0.72
C GLU A 122 13.58 12.71 2.21
N VAL A 123 12.59 11.87 2.54
CA VAL A 123 12.23 11.51 3.92
C VAL A 123 13.38 10.76 4.61
N ILE A 124 14.00 9.78 3.93
CA ILE A 124 15.19 9.08 4.45
C ILE A 124 16.35 10.05 4.66
N ARG A 125 16.56 11.00 3.75
CA ARG A 125 17.61 12.03 3.92
C ARG A 125 17.33 12.91 5.14
N LEU A 126 16.09 13.33 5.33
CA LEU A 126 15.66 14.10 6.49
C LEU A 126 15.88 13.31 7.79
N LEU A 127 15.50 12.02 7.81
CA LEU A 127 15.67 11.13 8.95
C LEU A 127 17.15 11.00 9.38
N LYS A 128 18.08 10.89 8.43
CA LYS A 128 19.53 10.80 8.72
C LYS A 128 20.06 12.02 9.48
N GLY A 129 19.47 13.20 9.29
CA GLY A 129 19.86 14.42 9.99
C GLY A 129 18.99 14.74 11.23
N ALA A 130 17.87 14.06 11.40
CA ALA A 130 16.93 14.31 12.48
C ALA A 130 17.49 13.90 13.85
N ARG A 131 17.08 14.61 14.90
CA ARG A 131 17.48 14.36 16.28
C ARG A 131 16.30 14.58 17.23
N GLY A 132 16.41 14.02 18.43
CA GLY A 132 15.40 14.20 19.47
C GLY A 132 14.09 13.44 19.21
N PRO A 133 13.02 13.74 19.97
CA PRO A 133 11.80 12.94 19.99
C PRO A 133 11.08 12.81 18.64
N GLN A 134 11.19 13.81 17.77
CA GLN A 134 10.54 13.76 16.45
C GLN A 134 11.26 12.83 15.46
N ARG A 135 12.50 12.40 15.76
CA ARG A 135 13.23 11.43 14.92
C ARG A 135 12.52 10.09 14.90
N GLU A 136 12.02 9.60 16.03
CA GLU A 136 11.32 8.31 16.13
C GLU A 136 10.04 8.33 15.29
N ARG A 137 9.21 9.37 15.46
CA ARG A 137 8.00 9.56 14.63
C ARG A 137 8.34 9.67 13.13
N LEU A 138 9.42 10.35 12.78
CA LEU A 138 9.86 10.42 11.38
C LEU A 138 10.38 9.07 10.87
N ALA A 139 10.99 8.24 11.72
CA ALA A 139 11.46 6.92 11.35
C ALA A 139 10.30 5.96 11.06
N GLU A 140 9.18 6.07 11.78
CA GLU A 140 7.93 5.37 11.44
C GLU A 140 7.44 5.77 10.05
N VAL A 141 7.29 7.08 9.79
CA VAL A 141 6.88 7.60 8.47
C VAL A 141 7.87 7.17 7.37
N ALA A 142 9.17 7.18 7.65
CA ALA A 142 10.18 6.71 6.70
C ALA A 142 10.06 5.22 6.40
N SER A 143 9.85 4.39 7.42
CA SER A 143 9.61 2.95 7.27
C SER A 143 8.39 2.70 6.39
N GLU A 144 7.31 3.43 6.61
CA GLU A 144 6.11 3.36 5.78
C GLU A 144 6.34 3.81 4.32
N TYR A 145 7.07 4.89 4.08
CA TYR A 145 7.45 5.30 2.71
C TYR A 145 8.28 4.23 2.00
N VAL A 146 9.24 3.62 2.70
CA VAL A 146 10.11 2.56 2.15
C VAL A 146 9.29 1.31 1.85
N GLN A 147 8.41 0.93 2.78
CA GLN A 147 7.48 -0.18 2.62
C GLN A 147 6.54 0.03 1.42
N PHE A 148 5.94 1.21 1.31
CA PHE A 148 5.04 1.56 0.21
C PHE A 148 5.77 1.61 -1.14
N GLY A 149 7.00 2.16 -1.18
CA GLY A 149 7.86 2.07 -2.36
C GLY A 149 8.15 0.62 -2.75
N GLY A 150 8.40 -0.26 -1.78
CA GLY A 150 8.56 -1.70 -1.98
C GLY A 150 7.30 -2.36 -2.55
N TRP A 151 6.13 -2.02 -2.01
CA TRP A 151 4.82 -2.49 -2.48
C TRP A 151 4.55 -2.10 -3.94
N LEU A 152 4.69 -0.82 -4.30
CA LEU A 152 4.48 -0.36 -5.68
C LEU A 152 5.40 -1.07 -6.68
N LEU A 153 6.67 -1.27 -6.31
CA LEU A 153 7.62 -2.00 -7.14
C LEU A 153 7.26 -3.49 -7.27
N ALA A 154 6.69 -4.11 -6.22
CA ALA A 154 6.21 -5.48 -6.26
C ALA A 154 5.02 -5.63 -7.21
N GLN A 155 4.06 -4.69 -7.16
CA GLN A 155 2.93 -4.67 -8.10
C GLN A 155 3.40 -4.53 -9.55
N ASP A 156 4.46 -3.72 -9.80
CA ASP A 156 5.06 -3.54 -11.12
C ASP A 156 6.03 -4.66 -11.55
N ARG A 157 6.14 -5.75 -10.77
CA ARG A 157 7.05 -6.89 -11.03
C ARG A 157 8.53 -6.50 -11.08
N ARG A 158 8.92 -5.44 -10.36
CA ARG A 158 10.32 -5.04 -10.15
C ARG A 158 10.88 -5.68 -8.88
N ASP A 159 10.70 -7.00 -8.79
CA ASP A 159 10.84 -7.81 -7.58
C ASP A 159 12.17 -7.61 -6.83
N ALA A 160 13.30 -7.56 -7.55
CA ALA A 160 14.61 -7.40 -6.92
C ALA A 160 14.74 -6.08 -6.13
N LYS A 161 14.20 -4.98 -6.67
CA LYS A 161 14.21 -3.68 -5.98
C LYS A 161 13.16 -3.64 -4.86
N ALA A 162 12.00 -4.27 -5.07
CA ALA A 162 11.00 -4.41 -4.03
C ALA A 162 11.56 -5.15 -2.80
N VAL A 163 12.26 -6.27 -3.00
CA VAL A 163 12.95 -7.03 -1.94
C VAL A 163 13.94 -6.16 -1.16
N GLN A 164 14.73 -5.34 -1.85
CA GLN A 164 15.69 -4.43 -1.21
C GLN A 164 14.99 -3.41 -0.30
N LEU A 165 13.95 -2.74 -0.79
CA LEU A 165 13.20 -1.77 0.02
C LEU A 165 12.49 -2.44 1.19
N LEU A 166 11.86 -3.59 0.97
CA LEU A 166 11.14 -4.30 2.05
C LEU A 166 12.08 -4.80 3.16
N ASN A 167 13.32 -5.18 2.85
CA ASN A 167 14.33 -5.45 3.89
C ASN A 167 14.64 -4.19 4.70
N GLN A 168 14.88 -3.07 4.02
CA GLN A 168 15.16 -1.80 4.69
C GLN A 168 13.98 -1.32 5.54
N ALA A 169 12.73 -1.57 5.12
CA ALA A 169 11.54 -1.26 5.90
C ALA A 169 11.47 -2.07 7.21
N VAL A 170 11.84 -3.35 7.19
CA VAL A 170 11.95 -4.17 8.41
C VAL A 170 13.02 -3.59 9.34
N GLU A 171 14.21 -3.26 8.83
CA GLU A 171 15.29 -2.66 9.62
C GLU A 171 14.84 -1.35 10.30
N LEU A 172 14.15 -0.47 9.57
CA LEU A 172 13.61 0.78 10.13
C LEU A 172 12.50 0.52 11.16
N ALA A 173 11.62 -0.45 10.92
CA ALA A 173 10.57 -0.82 11.85
C ALA A 173 11.12 -1.39 13.17
N ASP A 174 12.16 -2.22 13.09
CA ASP A 174 12.84 -2.78 14.25
C ASP A 174 13.59 -1.69 15.04
N GLU A 175 14.20 -0.71 14.36
CA GLU A 175 14.87 0.43 15.02
C GLU A 175 13.93 1.23 15.93
N VAL A 176 12.66 1.39 15.53
CA VAL A 176 11.62 2.08 16.31
C VAL A 176 10.75 1.14 17.16
N GLY A 177 11.02 -0.17 17.13
CA GLY A 177 10.25 -1.17 17.87
C GLY A 177 8.79 -1.30 17.42
N ASN A 178 8.47 -0.96 16.17
CA ASN A 178 7.09 -0.97 15.66
C ASN A 178 6.78 -2.29 14.92
N GLY A 179 6.23 -3.24 15.68
CA GLY A 179 5.89 -4.57 15.18
C GLY A 179 4.84 -4.61 14.07
N THR A 180 3.94 -3.63 14.02
CA THR A 180 2.92 -3.52 12.96
C THR A 180 3.56 -3.19 11.60
N LEU A 181 4.56 -2.30 11.59
CA LEU A 181 5.33 -1.97 10.39
C LEU A 181 6.22 -3.13 9.94
N ALA A 182 6.88 -3.80 10.87
CA ALA A 182 7.71 -4.97 10.59
C ALA A 182 6.86 -6.11 9.97
N ALA A 183 5.71 -6.42 10.58
CA ALA A 183 4.78 -7.43 10.07
C ALA A 183 4.31 -7.10 8.64
N GLN A 184 3.96 -5.84 8.36
CA GLN A 184 3.49 -5.43 7.04
C GLN A 184 4.59 -5.55 5.97
N ALA A 185 5.85 -5.24 6.30
CA ALA A 185 6.96 -5.40 5.36
C ALA A 185 7.22 -6.88 5.03
N LEU A 186 7.11 -7.75 6.04
CA LEU A 186 7.21 -9.21 5.86
C LEU A 186 6.01 -9.78 5.08
N ASN A 187 4.81 -9.29 5.30
CA ASN A 187 3.61 -9.63 4.52
C ASN A 187 3.85 -9.35 3.03
N PHE A 188 4.40 -8.19 2.67
CA PHE A 188 4.72 -7.87 1.27
C PHE A 188 5.85 -8.74 0.68
N ARG A 189 6.73 -9.30 1.52
CA ARG A 189 7.68 -10.34 1.09
C ARG A 189 6.99 -11.65 0.79
N GLY A 190 5.99 -12.03 1.58
CA GLY A 190 5.09 -13.15 1.28
C GLY A 190 4.35 -12.96 -0.03
N TYR A 191 3.82 -11.75 -0.27
CA TYR A 191 3.18 -11.38 -1.53
C TYR A 191 4.10 -11.59 -2.72
N LEU A 192 5.35 -11.10 -2.67
CA LEU A 192 6.34 -11.32 -3.74
C LEU A 192 6.62 -12.81 -3.99
N ALA A 193 6.78 -13.60 -2.93
CA ALA A 193 6.98 -15.04 -3.07
C ALA A 193 5.78 -15.72 -3.75
N ARG A 194 4.56 -15.30 -3.42
CA ARG A 194 3.32 -15.77 -4.05
C ARG A 194 3.27 -15.42 -5.53
N GLN A 195 3.60 -14.18 -5.90
CA GLN A 195 3.70 -13.73 -7.30
C GLN A 195 4.78 -14.45 -8.13
N GLN A 196 5.75 -15.06 -7.45
CA GLN A 196 6.83 -15.85 -8.04
C GLN A 196 6.50 -17.36 -8.08
N GLY A 197 5.37 -17.80 -7.52
CA GLY A 197 5.02 -19.21 -7.41
C GLY A 197 5.99 -19.99 -6.51
N ARG A 198 6.47 -19.38 -5.42
CA ARG A 198 7.43 -19.97 -4.48
C ARG A 198 6.73 -20.31 -3.15
N PRO A 199 6.07 -21.47 -3.04
CA PRO A 199 5.26 -21.81 -1.89
C PRO A 199 6.07 -21.86 -0.57
N GLU A 200 7.34 -22.26 -0.59
CA GLU A 200 8.23 -22.18 0.58
C GLU A 200 8.45 -20.74 1.04
N GLY A 201 8.54 -19.80 0.09
CA GLY A 201 8.64 -18.38 0.38
C GLY A 201 7.34 -17.82 0.94
N VAL A 202 6.19 -18.25 0.41
CA VAL A 202 4.86 -17.88 0.92
C VAL A 202 4.74 -18.30 2.39
N ALA A 203 4.92 -19.59 2.67
CA ALA A 203 4.85 -20.13 4.02
C ALA A 203 5.82 -19.40 4.97
N ARG A 204 7.08 -19.22 4.56
CA ARG A 204 8.11 -18.56 5.38
C ARG A 204 7.78 -17.12 5.75
N TRP A 205 7.51 -16.27 4.77
CA TRP A 205 7.40 -14.83 5.00
C TRP A 205 6.08 -14.47 5.67
N TYR A 206 4.98 -15.11 5.30
CA TYR A 206 3.71 -14.90 5.98
C TYR A 206 3.71 -15.46 7.41
N THR A 207 4.38 -16.60 7.68
CA THR A 207 4.58 -17.07 9.06
C THR A 207 5.36 -16.05 9.88
N ALA A 208 6.45 -15.51 9.32
CA ALA A 208 7.24 -14.48 10.01
C ALA A 208 6.40 -13.23 10.31
N ALA A 209 5.58 -12.77 9.36
CA ALA A 209 4.66 -11.65 9.55
C ALA A 209 3.62 -11.94 10.66
N ALA A 210 2.94 -13.08 10.58
CA ALA A 210 1.90 -13.50 11.53
C ALA A 210 2.36 -13.56 12.99
N PHE A 211 3.62 -13.95 13.21
CA PHE A 211 4.18 -14.12 14.54
C PHE A 211 5.12 -12.99 14.97
N THR A 212 5.21 -11.92 14.18
CA THR A 212 5.99 -10.71 14.57
C THR A 212 5.44 -10.15 15.90
N PRO A 213 6.28 -9.93 16.93
CA PRO A 213 5.85 -9.26 18.16
C PRO A 213 5.27 -7.89 17.85
N GLY A 214 4.11 -7.55 18.43
CA GLY A 214 3.44 -6.27 18.14
C GLY A 214 2.65 -6.20 16.82
N ALA A 215 2.58 -7.29 16.04
CA ALA A 215 1.68 -7.37 14.89
C ALA A 215 0.21 -7.26 15.31
N HIS A 216 -0.58 -6.50 14.55
CA HIS A 216 -2.00 -6.29 14.80
C HIS A 216 -2.81 -7.59 14.61
N PRO A 217 -3.86 -7.88 15.41
CA PRO A 217 -4.67 -9.11 15.25
C PRO A 217 -5.17 -9.36 13.82
N ALA A 218 -5.60 -8.31 13.10
CA ALA A 218 -6.01 -8.43 11.71
C ALA A 218 -4.86 -8.82 10.75
N GLN A 219 -3.65 -8.32 10.99
CA GLN A 219 -2.46 -8.75 10.22
C GLN A 219 -2.16 -10.22 10.51
N ARG A 220 -2.11 -10.59 11.81
CA ARG A 220 -1.87 -11.98 12.23
C ARG A 220 -2.83 -12.97 11.58
N LEU A 221 -4.13 -12.66 11.59
CA LEU A 221 -5.16 -13.48 10.98
C LEU A 221 -4.91 -13.67 9.48
N GLY A 222 -4.76 -12.58 8.73
CA GLY A 222 -4.54 -12.64 7.29
C GLY A 222 -3.24 -13.37 6.92
N ASP A 223 -2.17 -13.10 7.67
CA ASP A 223 -0.86 -13.70 7.47
C ASP A 223 -0.86 -15.20 7.79
N MET A 224 -1.55 -15.65 8.84
CA MET A 224 -1.70 -17.08 9.14
C MET A 224 -2.41 -17.83 8.01
N LEU A 225 -3.48 -17.25 7.45
CA LEU A 225 -4.21 -17.85 6.33
C LEU A 225 -3.36 -17.93 5.05
N GLN A 226 -2.58 -16.89 4.75
CA GLN A 226 -1.68 -16.90 3.60
C GLN A 226 -0.52 -17.87 3.78
N ALA A 227 0.03 -17.98 5.00
CA ALA A 227 1.02 -19.00 5.33
C ALA A 227 0.44 -20.42 5.19
N ALA A 228 -0.80 -20.64 5.66
CA ALA A 228 -1.51 -21.90 5.50
C ALA A 228 -1.69 -22.29 4.02
N ALA A 229 -2.04 -21.33 3.15
CA ALA A 229 -2.13 -21.56 1.72
C ALA A 229 -0.78 -22.05 1.14
N GLY A 230 0.33 -21.40 1.53
CA GLY A 230 1.68 -21.83 1.12
C GLY A 230 2.06 -23.23 1.63
N LEU A 231 1.75 -23.55 2.89
CA LEU A 231 1.99 -24.87 3.47
C LEU A 231 1.15 -25.96 2.79
N ALA A 232 -0.09 -25.66 2.46
CA ALA A 232 -0.97 -26.59 1.78
C ALA A 232 -0.47 -26.92 0.35
N GLU A 233 0.05 -25.93 -0.39
CA GLU A 233 0.71 -26.15 -1.69
C GLU A 233 1.97 -27.04 -1.58
N LEU A 234 2.65 -27.04 -0.44
CA LEU A 234 3.78 -27.93 -0.14
C LEU A 234 3.35 -29.33 0.32
N GLY A 235 2.04 -29.60 0.43
CA GLY A 235 1.51 -30.84 0.99
C GLY A 235 1.59 -30.95 2.51
N GLN A 236 1.97 -29.88 3.22
CA GLN A 236 2.05 -29.81 4.68
C GLN A 236 0.67 -29.51 5.28
N ARG A 237 -0.25 -30.45 5.07
CA ARG A 237 -1.68 -30.28 5.34
C ARG A 237 -1.98 -30.00 6.81
N ASP A 238 -1.37 -30.74 7.73
CA ASP A 238 -1.67 -30.62 9.17
C ASP A 238 -1.21 -29.28 9.75
N ASP A 239 -0.04 -28.80 9.31
CA ASP A 239 0.47 -27.48 9.69
C ASP A 239 -0.41 -26.36 9.11
N ALA A 240 -0.85 -26.51 7.86
CA ALA A 240 -1.79 -25.58 7.24
C ALA A 240 -3.13 -25.51 7.99
N LEU A 241 -3.69 -26.66 8.36
CA LEU A 241 -4.93 -26.73 9.16
C LEU A 241 -4.77 -26.07 10.53
N THR A 242 -3.64 -26.32 11.20
CA THR A 242 -3.33 -25.69 12.49
C THR A 242 -3.30 -24.16 12.36
N LEU A 243 -2.69 -23.61 11.30
CA LEU A 243 -2.70 -22.17 11.07
C LEU A 243 -4.08 -21.60 10.75
N VAL A 244 -4.92 -22.32 10.00
CA VAL A 244 -6.32 -21.92 9.74
C VAL A 244 -7.10 -21.86 11.05
N GLU A 245 -7.02 -22.89 11.90
CA GLU A 245 -7.70 -22.91 13.21
C GLU A 245 -7.20 -21.79 14.12
N ASN A 246 -5.90 -21.49 14.10
CA ASN A 246 -5.34 -20.37 14.85
C ASN A 246 -5.88 -19.02 14.34
N ALA A 247 -5.99 -18.86 13.02
CA ALA A 247 -6.54 -17.65 12.40
C ALA A 247 -8.03 -17.47 12.71
N GLU A 248 -8.81 -18.54 12.66
CA GLU A 248 -10.24 -18.51 12.99
C GLU A 248 -10.49 -18.00 14.42
N ARG A 249 -9.67 -18.42 15.39
CA ARG A 249 -9.75 -17.92 16.78
C ARG A 249 -9.44 -16.43 16.94
N LEU A 250 -8.79 -15.80 15.96
CA LEU A 250 -8.50 -14.36 15.97
C LEU A 250 -9.62 -13.52 15.33
N THR A 251 -10.61 -14.13 14.68
CA THR A 251 -11.62 -13.42 13.87
C THR A 251 -12.34 -12.33 14.64
N ASP A 252 -12.91 -12.66 15.81
CA ASP A 252 -13.67 -11.70 16.61
C ASP A 252 -12.78 -10.57 17.15
N THR A 253 -11.58 -10.91 17.61
CA THR A 253 -10.60 -9.92 18.10
C THR A 253 -10.16 -8.98 16.98
N ALA A 254 -9.91 -9.52 15.78
CA ALA A 254 -9.51 -8.75 14.61
C ALA A 254 -10.64 -7.82 14.11
N ALA A 255 -11.90 -8.24 14.23
CA ALA A 255 -13.05 -7.41 13.86
C ALA A 255 -13.36 -6.32 14.89
N ALA A 256 -12.99 -6.52 16.16
CA ALA A 256 -13.27 -5.58 17.25
C ALA A 256 -12.38 -4.32 17.26
N ILE A 257 -11.23 -4.36 16.57
CA ILE A 257 -10.24 -3.28 16.57
C ILE A 257 -10.03 -2.82 15.12
N PRO A 258 -10.11 -1.49 14.84
CA PRO A 258 -9.80 -0.98 13.51
C PRO A 258 -8.41 -1.42 13.04
N PRO A 259 -8.23 -1.80 11.77
CA PRO A 259 -6.92 -2.15 11.26
C PRO A 259 -5.96 -0.95 11.34
N PRO A 260 -4.64 -1.20 11.40
CA PRO A 260 -3.66 -0.12 11.39
C PRO A 260 -3.74 0.65 10.06
N GLU A 261 -3.45 1.95 10.06
CA GLU A 261 -3.56 2.80 8.87
C GLU A 261 -2.74 2.28 7.68
N THR A 262 -1.55 1.70 7.95
CA THR A 262 -0.70 1.10 6.92
C THR A 262 -1.31 -0.15 6.25
N ALA A 263 -2.36 -0.74 6.85
CA ALA A 263 -3.04 -1.96 6.41
C ALA A 263 -4.57 -1.83 6.50
N TYR A 264 -5.10 -0.65 6.18
CA TYR A 264 -6.51 -0.29 6.37
C TYR A 264 -7.50 -1.23 5.64
N TRP A 265 -7.04 -1.95 4.62
CA TRP A 265 -7.84 -2.89 3.82
C TRP A 265 -8.08 -4.25 4.50
N LEU A 266 -7.49 -4.51 5.67
CA LEU A 266 -7.64 -5.79 6.40
C LEU A 266 -9.00 -5.90 7.11
N THR A 267 -10.09 -5.78 6.34
CA THR A 267 -11.45 -5.91 6.83
C THR A 267 -11.87 -7.38 6.95
N PRO A 268 -12.95 -7.69 7.70
CA PRO A 268 -13.52 -9.04 7.73
C PRO A 268 -13.85 -9.60 6.34
N GLU A 269 -14.36 -8.76 5.43
CA GLU A 269 -14.69 -9.12 4.05
C GLU A 269 -13.43 -9.47 3.25
N PHE A 270 -12.37 -8.67 3.38
CA PHE A 270 -11.08 -8.96 2.77
C PHE A 270 -10.49 -10.28 3.29
N ASN A 271 -10.64 -10.56 4.59
CA ASN A 271 -10.13 -11.80 5.18
C ASN A 271 -10.81 -13.06 4.62
N ARG A 272 -12.05 -12.97 4.11
CA ARG A 272 -12.68 -14.09 3.39
C ARG A 272 -11.89 -14.49 2.15
N LEU A 273 -11.27 -13.55 1.45
CA LEU A 273 -10.41 -13.85 0.31
C LEU A 273 -9.19 -14.69 0.73
N ASN A 274 -8.58 -14.38 1.87
CA ASN A 274 -7.46 -15.16 2.43
C ASN A 274 -7.91 -16.56 2.88
N MET A 275 -9.08 -16.68 3.54
CA MET A 275 -9.67 -17.97 3.91
C MET A 275 -9.94 -18.83 2.67
N GLY A 276 -10.42 -18.22 1.60
CA GLY A 276 -10.66 -18.87 0.33
C GLY A 276 -9.40 -19.45 -0.31
N LEU A 277 -8.30 -18.69 -0.30
CA LEU A 277 -7.00 -19.17 -0.80
C LEU A 277 -6.45 -20.33 0.03
N ALA A 278 -6.55 -20.26 1.37
CA ALA A 278 -6.13 -21.34 2.25
C ALA A 278 -6.93 -22.63 1.99
N ASN A 279 -8.27 -22.52 1.89
CA ASN A 279 -9.13 -23.66 1.59
C ASN A 279 -8.89 -24.24 0.19
N LEU A 280 -8.57 -23.40 -0.81
CA LEU A 280 -8.19 -23.87 -2.14
C LEU A 280 -6.92 -24.72 -2.08
N GLY A 281 -5.88 -24.25 -1.39
CA GLY A 281 -4.64 -25.01 -1.19
C GLY A 281 -4.88 -26.35 -0.47
N LEU A 282 -5.81 -26.37 0.49
CA LEU A 282 -6.21 -27.56 1.24
C LEU A 282 -7.16 -28.50 0.48
N ALA A 283 -7.44 -28.24 -0.80
CA ALA A 283 -8.41 -28.97 -1.62
C ALA A 283 -9.83 -29.02 -1.03
N ARG A 284 -10.20 -28.04 -0.20
CA ARG A 284 -11.55 -27.82 0.32
C ARG A 284 -12.32 -26.93 -0.66
N TYR A 285 -12.58 -27.45 -1.85
CA TYR A 285 -13.03 -26.62 -2.99
C TYR A 285 -14.38 -25.94 -2.76
N ALA A 286 -15.31 -26.59 -2.06
CA ALA A 286 -16.60 -25.98 -1.71
C ALA A 286 -16.41 -24.74 -0.81
N ASP A 287 -15.69 -24.89 0.30
CA ASP A 287 -15.38 -23.79 1.22
C ASP A 287 -14.59 -22.68 0.52
N ALA A 288 -13.66 -23.05 -0.36
CA ALA A 288 -12.89 -22.09 -1.17
C ALA A 288 -13.81 -21.26 -2.07
N VAL A 289 -14.76 -21.88 -2.77
CA VAL A 289 -15.75 -21.17 -3.61
C VAL A 289 -16.58 -20.21 -2.76
N ASP A 290 -17.09 -20.66 -1.62
CA ASP A 290 -17.95 -19.87 -0.76
C ASP A 290 -17.22 -18.65 -0.21
N HIS A 291 -16.01 -18.84 0.33
CA HIS A 291 -15.20 -17.76 0.88
C HIS A 291 -14.74 -16.76 -0.18
N ILE A 292 -14.25 -17.22 -1.35
CA ILE A 292 -13.77 -16.30 -2.39
C ILE A 292 -14.94 -15.51 -2.99
N SER A 293 -16.09 -16.16 -3.25
CA SER A 293 -17.26 -15.49 -3.81
C SER A 293 -17.77 -14.42 -2.84
N ALA A 294 -17.97 -14.78 -1.57
CA ALA A 294 -18.45 -13.85 -0.55
C ALA A 294 -17.44 -12.72 -0.26
N GLY A 295 -16.14 -12.99 -0.36
CA GLY A 295 -15.11 -11.96 -0.23
C GLY A 295 -15.14 -10.97 -1.40
N LEU A 296 -15.24 -11.46 -2.65
CA LEU A 296 -15.30 -10.60 -3.84
C LEU A 296 -16.60 -9.77 -3.89
N GLU A 297 -17.74 -10.36 -3.50
CA GLU A 297 -19.03 -9.66 -3.44
C GLU A 297 -19.07 -8.61 -2.32
N GLY A 298 -18.38 -8.87 -1.21
CA GLY A 298 -18.30 -7.98 -0.05
C GLY A 298 -17.30 -6.84 -0.18
N LEU A 299 -16.53 -6.76 -1.28
CA LEU A 299 -15.63 -5.63 -1.50
C LEU A 299 -16.42 -4.32 -1.70
N PRO A 300 -15.92 -3.19 -1.18
CA PRO A 300 -16.40 -1.85 -1.56
C PRO A 300 -16.47 -1.69 -3.09
N GLU A 301 -17.43 -0.92 -3.58
CA GLU A 301 -17.72 -0.79 -5.02
C GLU A 301 -16.49 -0.35 -5.83
N ASP A 302 -15.70 0.57 -5.27
CA ASP A 302 -14.45 1.08 -5.82
C ASP A 302 -13.33 0.03 -5.88
N LEU A 303 -13.38 -1.00 -5.03
CA LEU A 303 -12.38 -2.07 -4.97
C LEU A 303 -12.76 -3.31 -5.78
N LYS A 304 -14.02 -3.47 -6.18
CA LYS A 304 -14.48 -4.66 -6.93
C LYS A 304 -13.69 -4.90 -8.21
N ASP A 305 -13.31 -3.84 -8.92
CA ASP A 305 -12.54 -3.92 -10.16
C ASP A 305 -11.05 -3.59 -9.99
N ALA A 306 -10.58 -3.48 -8.75
CA ALA A 306 -9.18 -3.20 -8.49
C ALA A 306 -8.28 -4.31 -9.10
N PRO A 307 -7.16 -3.97 -9.76
CA PRO A 307 -6.33 -4.93 -10.49
C PRO A 307 -5.83 -6.13 -9.66
N TRP A 308 -5.62 -5.93 -8.35
CA TRP A 308 -5.16 -6.99 -7.44
C TRP A 308 -6.18 -8.12 -7.27
N THR A 309 -7.48 -7.87 -7.49
CA THR A 309 -8.55 -8.88 -7.34
C THR A 309 -8.44 -10.04 -8.35
N TRP A 310 -7.66 -9.88 -9.43
CA TRP A 310 -7.52 -10.89 -10.49
C TRP A 310 -7.07 -12.25 -9.95
N GLU A 311 -6.22 -12.26 -8.91
CA GLU A 311 -5.68 -13.48 -8.33
C GLU A 311 -6.77 -14.29 -7.63
N HIS A 312 -7.67 -13.62 -6.91
CA HIS A 312 -8.79 -14.24 -6.23
C HIS A 312 -9.84 -14.72 -7.23
N ARG A 313 -10.10 -13.94 -8.29
CA ARG A 313 -10.99 -14.36 -9.39
C ARG A 313 -10.47 -15.61 -10.10
N ASN A 314 -9.15 -15.74 -10.28
CA ASN A 314 -8.55 -16.95 -10.83
C ASN A 314 -8.57 -18.12 -9.85
N ALA A 315 -8.34 -17.88 -8.57
CA ALA A 315 -8.48 -18.89 -7.53
C ALA A 315 -9.92 -19.44 -7.50
N LEU A 316 -10.94 -18.57 -7.63
CA LEU A 316 -12.34 -18.97 -7.74
C LEU A 316 -12.59 -19.87 -8.95
N LYS A 317 -12.07 -19.49 -10.14
CA LYS A 317 -12.18 -20.33 -11.34
C LYS A 317 -11.56 -21.72 -11.14
N ARG A 318 -10.39 -21.79 -10.51
CA ARG A 318 -9.71 -23.06 -10.19
C ARG A 318 -10.54 -23.90 -9.22
N ALA A 319 -11.08 -23.28 -8.17
CA ALA A 319 -11.93 -23.97 -7.18
C ALA A 319 -13.20 -24.52 -7.82
N LEU A 320 -13.89 -23.73 -8.66
CA LEU A 320 -15.08 -24.14 -9.39
C LEU A 320 -14.81 -25.29 -10.37
N ALA A 321 -13.65 -25.31 -11.02
CA ALA A 321 -13.28 -26.38 -11.96
C ALA A 321 -12.91 -27.70 -11.27
N ALA A 322 -12.55 -27.66 -9.98
CA ALA A 322 -12.14 -28.82 -9.19
C ALA A 322 -13.25 -29.35 -8.25
N ARG A 323 -14.38 -28.63 -8.14
CA ARG A 323 -15.58 -29.03 -7.40
C ARG A 323 -16.39 -30.07 -8.18
#